data_AF-A0A7S3IS69-F1
#
_entry.id   AF-A0A7S3IS69-F1
#
_cell.length_a   1.000
_cell.length_b   1.000
_cell.length_c   1.000
_cell.angle_alpha   90.00
_cell.angle_beta   90.00
_cell.angle_gamma   90.00
#
_symmetry.space_group_name_H-M   'P 1'
#
loop_
_entity.id
_entity.type
_entity.pdbx_description
1 polymer ?
#
loop_
_entity_poly.entity_id
_entity_poly.type
_entity_poly.pdbx_seq_one_letter_code
_entity_poly.pdbx_strand_id
1 'polypeptide(L)'
;MNLFISVIVDKFNEEIKKRQGAHNFTEEQKEWVKIQRLLVHTNPKIIPVEPNNMVRLWCFKIVQSQAFEYTIMGAIIVNTVFLCIDHYDMKESLEKTLKYANYSFVGIFTVEMVLKVIAYNFPYYWHVNWNKFDCIIVIMSLIAIDEELIASLKINVTALRIIRISRLLRMVKTSEGLRSLLKTLYMSLGNILTTASLLTLILFTFTVAGMTLFGEIEIEGKEFLTEDANFHTFYLSMMTLWRACTGESWNGIMHECYDDGNGNTNLVAIAFWLPFQLFTFFIFMNVFIAVIYENFNDIQ
;
A
#
# COMPACT_ATOMS: atom_id res chain seq x y z
N MET A 1 -21.82 10.86 16.28
CA MET A 1 -21.01 9.99 15.39
C MET A 1 -21.55 8.57 15.34
N ASN A 2 -21.62 7.83 16.46
CA ASN A 2 -22.08 6.42 16.49
C ASN A 2 -23.46 6.16 15.84
N LEU A 3 -24.45 7.01 16.08
CA LEU A 3 -25.79 6.87 15.48
C LEU A 3 -25.77 7.04 13.96
N PHE A 4 -24.97 7.98 13.45
CA PHE A 4 -24.83 8.23 12.01
C PHE A 4 -24.15 7.06 11.30
N ILE A 5 -23.09 6.51 11.91
CA ILE A 5 -22.39 5.33 11.39
C ILE A 5 -23.34 4.13 11.34
N SER A 6 -24.08 3.87 12.43
CA SER A 6 -25.05 2.76 12.49
C SER A 6 -26.09 2.85 11.37
N VAL A 7 -26.71 4.02 11.20
CA VAL A 7 -27.78 4.21 10.20
C VAL A 7 -27.25 4.03 8.77
N ILE A 8 -26.05 4.51 8.45
CA ILE A 8 -25.46 4.32 7.12
C ILE A 8 -25.15 2.85 6.88
N VAL A 9 -24.55 2.16 7.86
CA VAL A 9 -24.27 0.72 7.77
C VAL A 9 -25.56 -0.08 7.57
N ASP A 10 -26.61 0.23 8.34
CA ASP A 10 -27.90 -0.44 8.24
C ASP A 10 -28.56 -0.20 6.87
N LYS A 11 -28.54 1.04 6.37
CA LYS A 11 -29.08 1.36 5.04
C LYS A 11 -28.30 0.71 3.90
N PHE A 12 -26.98 0.68 4.00
CA PHE A 12 -26.14 0.02 3.01
C PHE A 12 -26.40 -1.50 2.99
N ASN A 13 -26.51 -2.13 4.17
CA ASN A 13 -26.88 -3.54 4.31
C ASN A 13 -28.28 -3.85 3.73
N GLU A 14 -29.25 -2.95 3.93
CA GLU A 14 -30.58 -3.06 3.34
C GLU A 14 -30.53 -3.05 1.80
N GLU A 15 -29.72 -2.15 1.23
CA GLU A 15 -29.57 -2.01 -0.22
C GLU A 15 -28.82 -3.19 -0.85
N ILE A 16 -27.85 -3.75 -0.15
CA ILE A 16 -27.17 -5.00 -0.54
C ILE A 16 -28.16 -6.16 -0.59
N LYS A 17 -29.03 -6.30 0.44
CA LYS A 17 -30.06 -7.35 0.46
C LYS A 17 -31.04 -7.21 -0.71
N LYS A 18 -31.33 -5.98 -1.15
CA LYS A 18 -32.15 -5.73 -2.36
C LYS A 18 -31.43 -6.08 -3.65
N ARG A 19 -30.11 -5.82 -3.74
CA ARG A 19 -29.29 -6.13 -4.93
C ARG A 19 -28.95 -7.61 -5.05
N GLN A 20 -28.78 -8.32 -3.94
CA GLN A 20 -28.66 -9.77 -3.95
C GLN A 20 -30.04 -10.37 -4.25
N GLY A 21 -30.35 -10.55 -5.53
CA GLY A 21 -31.53 -11.26 -6.05
C GLY A 21 -31.60 -12.75 -5.67
N ALA A 22 -31.02 -13.14 -4.53
CA ALA A 22 -31.00 -14.50 -3.99
C ALA A 22 -32.39 -15.01 -3.59
N HIS A 23 -33.40 -14.15 -3.60
CA HIS A 23 -34.77 -14.51 -3.21
C HIS A 23 -35.52 -15.36 -4.26
N ASN A 24 -34.97 -15.51 -5.47
CA ASN A 24 -35.64 -16.17 -6.60
C ASN A 24 -34.96 -17.45 -7.12
N PHE A 25 -33.91 -17.97 -6.46
CA PHE A 25 -33.27 -19.21 -6.89
C PHE A 25 -33.90 -20.44 -6.23
N THR A 26 -34.14 -21.49 -7.01
CA THR A 26 -34.48 -22.82 -6.49
C THR A 26 -33.31 -23.42 -5.70
N GLU A 27 -33.55 -24.39 -4.82
CA GLU A 27 -32.50 -25.00 -4.00
C GLU A 27 -31.37 -25.62 -4.84
N GLU A 28 -31.68 -26.27 -5.97
CA GLU A 28 -30.67 -26.78 -6.90
C GLU A 28 -29.83 -25.67 -7.54
N GLN A 29 -30.44 -24.52 -7.87
CA GLN A 29 -29.71 -23.37 -8.41
C GLN A 29 -28.77 -22.78 -7.36
N LYS A 30 -29.16 -22.78 -6.08
CA LYS A 30 -28.28 -22.36 -4.98
C LYS A 30 -27.07 -23.28 -4.86
N GLU A 31 -27.25 -24.60 -4.97
CA GLU A 31 -26.14 -25.57 -4.96
C GLU A 31 -25.20 -25.40 -6.16
N TRP A 32 -25.74 -25.24 -7.38
CA TRP A 32 -24.94 -24.99 -8.58
C TRP A 32 -24.11 -23.72 -8.46
N VAL A 33 -24.71 -22.62 -7.99
CA VAL A 33 -24.00 -21.36 -7.76
C VAL A 33 -22.94 -21.51 -6.67
N LYS A 34 -23.19 -22.32 -5.63
CA LYS A 34 -22.21 -22.62 -4.58
C LYS A 34 -21.02 -23.40 -5.13
N ILE A 35 -21.25 -24.42 -5.96
CA ILE A 35 -20.18 -25.19 -6.62
C ILE A 35 -19.39 -24.29 -7.57
N GLN A 36 -20.06 -23.45 -8.36
CA GLN A 36 -19.40 -22.51 -9.25
C GLN A 36 -18.53 -21.52 -8.47
N ARG A 37 -19.01 -21.01 -7.32
CA ARG A 37 -18.21 -20.20 -6.42
C ARG A 37 -17.00 -20.98 -5.88
N LEU A 38 -17.20 -22.22 -5.41
CA LEU A 38 -16.10 -23.06 -4.93
C LEU A 38 -15.03 -23.29 -6.01
N LEU A 39 -15.44 -23.58 -7.24
CA LEU A 39 -14.53 -23.79 -8.38
C LEU A 39 -13.74 -22.52 -8.74
N VAL A 40 -14.38 -21.35 -8.71
CA VAL A 40 -13.70 -20.07 -8.97
C VAL A 40 -12.70 -19.71 -7.85
N HIS A 41 -12.95 -20.15 -6.62
CA HIS A 41 -12.09 -19.87 -5.47
C HIS A 41 -11.05 -20.97 -5.19
N THR A 42 -11.13 -22.12 -5.86
CA THR A 42 -10.12 -23.17 -5.74
C THR A 42 -8.94 -22.88 -6.67
N ASN A 43 -7.81 -22.49 -6.08
CA ASN A 43 -6.54 -22.40 -6.79
C ASN A 43 -5.78 -23.74 -6.66
N PRO A 44 -5.71 -24.60 -7.70
CA PRO A 44 -4.92 -25.82 -7.63
C PRO A 44 -3.44 -25.45 -7.45
N LYS A 45 -2.85 -25.91 -6.35
CA LYS A 45 -1.42 -25.73 -6.09
C LYS A 45 -0.65 -26.73 -6.96
N ILE A 46 0.13 -26.23 -7.93
CA ILE A 46 1.04 -27.08 -8.71
C ILE A 46 2.15 -27.54 -7.77
N ILE A 47 2.21 -28.83 -7.44
CA ILE A 47 3.22 -29.41 -6.57
C ILE A 47 4.45 -29.77 -7.44
N PRO A 48 5.68 -29.40 -7.04
CA PRO A 48 6.85 -29.75 -7.83
C PRO A 48 7.12 -31.25 -7.73
N VAL A 49 7.39 -31.88 -8.88
CA VAL A 49 7.63 -33.33 -8.98
C VAL A 49 9.05 -33.65 -8.50
N GLU A 50 9.20 -34.74 -7.75
CA GLU A 50 10.52 -35.18 -7.27
C GLU A 50 11.47 -35.48 -8.44
N PRO A 51 12.73 -35.01 -8.35
CA PRO A 51 13.67 -35.17 -9.44
C PRO A 51 14.48 -36.48 -9.37
N ASN A 52 14.77 -37.07 -10.54
CA ASN A 52 15.59 -38.30 -10.64
C ASN A 52 17.10 -38.08 -10.42
N ASN A 53 17.63 -36.89 -10.74
CA ASN A 53 19.07 -36.61 -10.62
C ASN A 53 19.48 -36.44 -9.15
N MET A 54 20.55 -37.11 -8.70
CA MET A 54 20.99 -37.10 -7.28
C MET A 54 21.28 -35.70 -6.74
N VAL A 55 22.00 -34.86 -7.50
CA VAL A 55 22.30 -33.47 -7.09
C VAL A 55 21.02 -32.65 -6.98
N ARG A 56 20.11 -32.80 -7.94
CA ARG A 56 18.82 -32.08 -7.96
C ARG A 56 17.92 -32.56 -6.82
N LEU A 57 17.93 -33.84 -6.50
CA LEU A 57 17.19 -34.44 -5.39
C LEU A 57 17.71 -33.95 -4.04
N TRP A 58 19.02 -33.81 -3.89
CA TRP A 58 19.60 -33.24 -2.69
C TRP A 58 19.19 -31.77 -2.49
N CYS A 59 19.31 -30.94 -3.54
CA CYS A 59 18.82 -29.56 -3.50
C CYS A 59 17.32 -29.48 -3.22
N PHE A 60 16.53 -30.36 -3.83
CA PHE A 60 15.08 -30.44 -3.62
C PHE A 60 14.74 -30.76 -2.17
N LYS A 61 15.40 -31.75 -1.56
CA LYS A 61 15.22 -32.11 -0.14
C LYS A 61 15.59 -30.97 0.80
N ILE A 62 16.65 -30.22 0.50
CA ILE A 62 17.03 -29.04 1.29
C ILE A 62 15.98 -27.94 1.19
N VAL A 63 15.61 -27.56 -0.04
CA VAL A 63 14.68 -26.46 -0.30
C VAL A 63 13.30 -26.75 0.27
N GLN A 64 12.87 -28.03 0.28
CA GLN A 64 11.59 -28.45 0.84
C GLN A 64 11.62 -28.64 2.36
N SER A 65 12.80 -28.57 3.00
CA SER A 65 12.91 -28.73 4.45
C SER A 65 12.40 -27.49 5.21
N GLN A 66 11.65 -27.70 6.29
CA GLN A 66 11.19 -26.60 7.14
C GLN A 66 12.36 -25.84 7.79
N ALA A 67 13.46 -26.54 8.10
CA ALA A 67 14.67 -25.91 8.64
C ALA A 67 15.27 -24.87 7.69
N PHE A 68 15.27 -25.14 6.38
CA PHE A 68 15.73 -24.19 5.38
C PHE A 68 14.82 -22.95 5.35
N GLU A 69 13.50 -23.13 5.36
CA GLU A 69 12.54 -22.03 5.41
C GLU A 69 12.71 -21.14 6.65
N TYR A 70 12.83 -21.76 7.84
CA TYR A 70 13.09 -21.03 9.09
C TYR A 70 14.44 -20.30 9.08
N THR A 71 15.47 -20.88 8.46
CA THR A 71 16.80 -20.24 8.34
C THR A 71 16.73 -18.99 7.49
N ILE A 72 16.06 -19.07 6.32
CA ILE A 72 15.86 -17.91 5.45
C ILE A 72 15.01 -16.85 6.14
N MET A 73 13.94 -17.25 6.85
CA MET A 73 13.11 -16.33 7.62
C MET A 73 13.93 -15.62 8.71
N GLY A 74 14.75 -16.36 9.45
CA GLY A 74 15.67 -15.79 10.43
C GLY A 74 16.64 -14.80 9.80
N ALA A 75 17.23 -15.13 8.64
CA ALA A 75 18.11 -14.23 7.91
C ALA A 75 17.41 -12.92 7.48
N ILE A 76 16.14 -12.98 7.07
CA ILE A 76 15.33 -11.78 6.75
C ILE A 76 15.10 -10.93 8.00
N ILE A 77 14.76 -11.53 9.13
CA ILE A 77 14.53 -10.81 10.40
C ILE A 77 15.82 -10.13 10.86
N VAL A 78 16.94 -10.85 10.87
CA VAL A 78 18.23 -10.26 11.23
C VAL A 78 18.63 -9.17 10.24
N ASN A 79 18.43 -9.36 8.93
CA ASN A 79 18.69 -8.30 7.95
C ASN A 79 17.86 -7.04 8.22
N THR A 80 16.59 -7.20 8.60
CA THR A 80 15.71 -6.09 9.02
C THR A 80 16.28 -5.34 10.22
N VAL A 81 16.76 -6.05 11.25
CA VAL A 81 17.37 -5.42 12.43
C VAL A 81 18.61 -4.61 12.04
N PHE A 82 19.45 -5.13 11.15
CA PHE A 82 20.62 -4.40 10.64
C PHE A 82 20.22 -3.14 9.87
N LEU A 83 19.12 -3.17 9.12
CA LEU A 83 18.56 -1.98 8.46
C LEU A 83 18.05 -0.95 9.48
N CYS A 84 17.49 -1.37 10.62
CA CYS A 84 17.04 -0.45 11.67
C CYS A 84 18.17 0.23 12.45
N ILE A 85 19.39 -0.34 12.42
CA ILE A 85 20.57 0.25 13.07
C ILE A 85 21.16 1.40 12.23
N ASP A 86 20.90 1.41 10.92
CA ASP A 86 21.34 2.46 10.00
C ASP A 86 20.74 3.81 10.40
N HIS A 87 21.59 4.80 10.70
CA HIS A 87 21.18 6.14 11.14
C HIS A 87 22.08 7.22 10.54
N TYR A 88 21.55 8.46 10.49
CA TYR A 88 22.28 9.61 9.99
C TYR A 88 23.47 9.95 10.91
N ASP A 89 24.62 10.24 10.32
CA ASP A 89 25.87 10.61 11.02
C ASP A 89 26.43 9.50 11.94
N MET A 90 26.44 8.25 11.45
CA MET A 90 26.99 7.12 12.19
C MET A 90 28.53 7.05 12.11
N LYS A 91 29.15 6.39 13.10
CA LYS A 91 30.60 6.13 13.08
C LYS A 91 31.01 5.28 11.87
N GLU A 92 32.11 5.64 11.21
CA GLU A 92 32.63 4.96 10.01
C GLU A 92 32.87 3.44 10.22
N SER A 93 33.24 3.02 11.45
CA SER A 93 33.40 1.60 11.79
C SER A 93 32.08 0.82 11.77
N LEU A 94 31.00 1.44 12.22
CA LEU A 94 29.67 0.85 12.19
C LEU A 94 29.16 0.79 10.75
N GLU A 95 29.36 1.84 9.97
CA GLU A 95 28.98 1.89 8.55
C GLU A 95 29.64 0.75 7.76
N LYS A 96 30.95 0.55 7.92
CA LYS A 96 31.68 -0.57 7.30
C LYS A 96 31.12 -1.92 7.73
N THR A 97 30.81 -2.08 9.02
CA THR A 97 30.23 -3.33 9.55
C THR A 97 28.87 -3.63 8.93
N LEU A 98 27.98 -2.62 8.84
CA LEU A 98 26.68 -2.74 8.18
C LEU A 98 26.82 -3.05 6.69
N LYS A 99 27.81 -2.46 6.01
CA LYS A 99 28.12 -2.74 4.59
C LYS A 99 28.54 -4.19 4.37
N TYR A 100 29.44 -4.73 5.19
CA TYR A 100 29.85 -6.14 5.09
C TYR A 100 28.70 -7.11 5.42
N ALA A 101 27.91 -6.81 6.46
CA ALA A 101 26.74 -7.60 6.79
C ALA A 101 25.73 -7.63 5.64
N ASN A 102 25.52 -6.48 4.99
CA ASN A 102 24.68 -6.36 3.80
C ASN A 102 25.16 -7.28 2.65
N TYR A 103 26.47 -7.35 2.39
CA TYR A 103 27.02 -8.28 1.40
C TYR A 103 26.78 -9.75 1.77
N SER A 104 26.93 -10.11 3.05
CA SER A 104 26.64 -11.47 3.53
C SER A 104 25.17 -11.85 3.30
N PHE A 105 24.21 -10.96 3.61
CA PHE A 105 22.79 -11.23 3.38
C PHE A 105 22.45 -11.37 1.89
N VAL A 106 23.01 -10.52 1.02
CA VAL A 106 22.84 -10.66 -0.44
C VAL A 106 23.38 -12.01 -0.91
N GLY A 107 24.53 -12.45 -0.39
CA GLY A 107 25.08 -13.78 -0.65
C GLY A 107 24.13 -14.90 -0.25
N ILE A 108 23.62 -14.88 0.98
CA ILE A 108 22.66 -15.89 1.50
C ILE A 108 21.42 -15.99 0.61
N PHE A 109 20.82 -14.85 0.24
CA PHE A 109 19.63 -14.83 -0.61
C PHE A 109 19.90 -15.21 -2.07
N THR A 110 21.11 -14.95 -2.56
CA THR A 110 21.55 -15.42 -3.89
C THR A 110 21.67 -16.94 -3.89
N VAL A 111 22.27 -17.52 -2.85
CA VAL A 111 22.35 -18.98 -2.68
C VAL A 111 20.95 -19.60 -2.55
N GLU A 112 20.05 -18.99 -1.78
CA GLU A 112 18.64 -19.42 -1.69
C GLU A 112 18.00 -19.50 -3.08
N MET A 113 18.15 -18.44 -3.89
CA MET A 113 17.59 -18.35 -5.24
C MET A 113 18.18 -19.43 -6.15
N VAL A 114 19.49 -19.60 -6.18
CA VAL A 114 20.16 -20.63 -7.00
C VAL A 114 19.70 -22.03 -6.62
N LEU A 115 19.64 -22.34 -5.32
CA LEU A 115 19.16 -23.65 -4.84
C LEU A 115 17.72 -23.91 -5.28
N LYS A 116 16.82 -22.92 -5.19
CA LYS A 116 15.43 -23.03 -5.65
C LYS A 116 15.30 -23.23 -7.16
N VAL A 117 16.11 -22.53 -7.96
CA VAL A 117 16.11 -22.68 -9.42
C VAL A 117 16.56 -24.08 -9.82
N ILE A 118 17.60 -24.62 -9.16
CA ILE A 118 18.08 -25.98 -9.40
C ILE A 118 17.04 -27.01 -8.95
N ALA A 119 16.45 -26.85 -7.75
CA ALA A 119 15.49 -27.78 -7.18
C ALA A 119 14.22 -27.93 -8.01
N TYR A 120 13.62 -26.82 -8.46
CA TYR A 120 12.31 -26.83 -9.13
C TYR A 120 12.37 -26.85 -10.66
N ASN A 121 13.55 -26.71 -11.26
CA ASN A 121 13.75 -26.31 -12.66
C ASN A 121 13.21 -24.91 -12.98
N PHE A 122 13.80 -24.29 -13.99
CA PHE A 122 13.47 -22.93 -14.43
C PHE A 122 11.98 -22.72 -14.79
N PRO A 123 11.29 -23.62 -15.53
CA PRO A 123 9.90 -23.40 -15.92
C PRO A 123 8.93 -23.32 -14.73
N TYR A 124 9.10 -24.19 -13.73
CA TYR A 124 8.26 -24.14 -12.53
C TYR A 124 8.60 -22.93 -11.68
N TYR A 125 9.90 -22.63 -11.50
CA TYR A 125 10.35 -21.46 -10.76
C TYR A 125 9.72 -20.18 -11.32
N TRP A 126 9.70 -20.03 -12.65
CA TRP A 126 9.10 -18.89 -13.34
C TRP A 126 7.57 -18.98 -13.48
N HIS A 127 6.91 -20.03 -13.00
CA HIS A 127 5.45 -20.06 -12.92
C HIS A 127 4.96 -19.44 -11.60
N VAL A 128 5.72 -19.60 -10.51
CA VAL A 128 5.32 -19.16 -9.17
C VAL A 128 5.62 -17.66 -8.99
N ASN A 129 4.58 -16.84 -8.80
CA ASN A 129 4.72 -15.38 -8.68
C ASN A 129 5.64 -14.95 -7.52
N TRP A 130 5.59 -15.64 -6.37
CA TRP A 130 6.47 -15.35 -5.24
C TRP A 130 7.95 -15.63 -5.54
N ASN A 131 8.25 -16.64 -6.35
CA ASN A 131 9.62 -16.93 -6.78
C ASN A 131 10.11 -15.86 -7.77
N LYS A 132 9.27 -15.38 -8.70
CA LYS A 132 9.60 -14.25 -9.58
C LYS A 132 9.93 -12.98 -8.77
N PHE A 133 9.09 -12.67 -7.79
CA PHE A 133 9.28 -11.51 -6.92
C PHE A 133 10.61 -11.59 -6.16
N ASP A 134 10.91 -12.74 -5.57
CA ASP A 134 12.18 -12.97 -4.87
C ASP A 134 13.39 -12.86 -5.82
N CYS A 135 13.29 -13.39 -7.03
CA CYS A 135 14.31 -13.26 -8.08
C CYS A 135 14.60 -11.80 -8.41
N ILE A 136 13.56 -10.98 -8.63
CA ILE A 136 13.69 -9.55 -8.91
C ILE A 136 14.42 -8.85 -7.76
N ILE A 137 14.07 -9.13 -6.50
CA ILE A 137 14.75 -8.52 -5.35
C ILE A 137 16.21 -8.97 -5.26
N VAL A 138 16.54 -10.23 -5.53
CA VAL A 138 17.94 -10.71 -5.55
C VAL A 138 18.73 -9.99 -6.63
N ILE A 139 18.21 -9.88 -7.86
CA ILE A 139 18.88 -9.20 -8.98
C ILE A 139 19.10 -7.73 -8.65
N MET A 140 18.07 -7.01 -8.19
CA MET A 140 18.21 -5.60 -7.78
C MET A 140 19.23 -5.46 -6.65
N SER A 141 19.29 -6.42 -5.73
CA SER A 141 20.25 -6.42 -4.63
C SER A 141 21.69 -6.65 -5.09
N LEU A 142 21.91 -7.47 -6.12
CA LEU A 142 23.22 -7.67 -6.74
C LEU A 142 23.68 -6.42 -7.50
N ILE A 143 22.78 -5.76 -8.23
CA ILE A 143 23.08 -4.48 -8.87
C ILE A 143 23.40 -3.41 -7.81
N ALA A 144 22.66 -3.40 -6.70
CA ALA A 144 22.82 -2.41 -5.64
C ALA A 144 24.14 -2.51 -4.84
N ILE A 145 24.85 -3.64 -4.92
CA ILE A 145 26.17 -3.81 -4.28
C ILE A 145 27.34 -3.45 -5.21
N ASP A 146 27.10 -3.41 -6.52
CA ASP A 146 28.08 -3.09 -7.54
C ASP A 146 28.11 -1.58 -7.80
N GLU A 147 29.00 -0.89 -7.07
CA GLU A 147 29.14 0.57 -7.12
C GLU A 147 29.61 1.07 -8.49
N GLU A 148 30.40 0.28 -9.23
CA GLU A 148 30.87 0.62 -10.57
C GLU A 148 29.71 0.57 -11.59
N LEU A 149 28.90 -0.49 -11.51
CA LEU A 149 27.72 -0.64 -12.35
C LEU A 149 26.70 0.48 -12.08
N ILE A 150 26.48 0.84 -10.82
CA ILE A 150 25.59 1.95 -10.43
C ILE A 150 26.07 3.27 -11.02
N ALA A 151 27.38 3.56 -10.92
CA ALA A 151 27.98 4.77 -11.45
C ALA A 151 27.82 4.83 -12.99
N SER A 152 28.00 3.70 -13.68
CA SER A 152 27.80 3.61 -15.13
C SER A 152 26.35 3.84 -15.56
N LEU A 153 25.39 3.34 -14.77
CA LEU A 153 23.95 3.44 -15.04
C LEU A 153 23.32 4.75 -14.53
N LYS A 154 24.10 5.64 -13.90
CA LYS A 154 23.63 6.91 -13.30
C LYS A 154 22.41 6.73 -12.39
N ILE A 155 22.36 5.63 -11.63
CA ILE A 155 21.23 5.33 -10.74
C ILE A 155 21.28 6.27 -9.53
N ASN A 156 20.14 6.90 -9.22
CA ASN A 156 20.01 7.80 -8.08
C ASN A 156 20.25 7.05 -6.76
N VAL A 157 21.03 7.64 -5.85
CA VAL A 157 21.30 7.12 -4.50
C VAL A 157 20.02 6.84 -3.69
N THR A 158 18.94 7.60 -3.92
CA THR A 158 17.63 7.35 -3.31
C THR A 158 17.01 6.02 -3.78
N ALA A 159 17.21 5.64 -5.05
CA ALA A 159 16.74 4.35 -5.57
C ALA A 159 17.46 3.16 -4.91
N LEU A 160 18.75 3.32 -4.57
CA LEU A 160 19.50 2.30 -3.83
C LEU A 160 18.91 2.06 -2.43
N ARG A 161 18.45 3.12 -1.75
CA ARG A 161 17.76 3.00 -0.46
C ARG A 161 16.46 2.21 -0.60
N ILE A 162 15.68 2.48 -1.65
CA ILE A 162 14.44 1.74 -1.93
C ILE A 162 14.71 0.25 -2.18
N ILE A 163 15.77 -0.10 -2.92
CA ILE A 163 16.15 -1.50 -3.16
C ILE A 163 16.47 -2.22 -1.84
N ARG A 164 17.17 -1.56 -0.90
CA ARG A 164 17.43 -2.13 0.42
C ARG A 164 16.14 -2.41 1.19
N ILE A 165 15.19 -1.46 1.17
CA ILE A 165 13.87 -1.58 1.83
C ILE A 165 13.03 -2.68 1.17
N SER A 166 13.13 -2.88 -0.15
CA SER A 166 12.38 -3.91 -0.87
C SER A 166 12.62 -5.32 -0.35
N ARG A 167 13.76 -5.57 0.31
CA ARG A 167 14.08 -6.86 0.94
C ARG A 167 13.17 -7.18 2.12
N LEU A 168 12.64 -6.18 2.83
CA LEU A 168 11.63 -6.36 3.87
C LEU A 168 10.35 -6.97 3.32
N LEU A 169 10.03 -6.69 2.05
CA LEU A 169 8.87 -7.27 1.38
C LEU A 169 9.01 -8.78 1.19
N ARG A 170 10.21 -9.36 1.31
CA ARG A 170 10.36 -10.82 1.33
C ARG A 170 9.64 -11.46 2.51
N MET A 171 9.44 -10.75 3.62
CA MET A 171 8.65 -11.25 4.76
C MET A 171 7.21 -11.58 4.36
N VAL A 172 6.67 -10.85 3.37
CA VAL A 172 5.35 -11.11 2.81
C VAL A 172 5.26 -12.53 2.24
N LYS A 173 6.29 -13.04 1.57
CA LYS A 173 6.25 -14.38 0.97
C LYS A 173 6.05 -15.49 2.01
N THR A 174 6.55 -15.27 3.23
CA THR A 174 6.57 -16.27 4.31
C THR A 174 5.31 -16.17 5.18
N SER A 175 4.84 -14.96 5.50
CA SER A 175 3.65 -14.80 6.35
C SER A 175 2.36 -15.04 5.57
N GLU A 176 1.64 -16.12 5.88
CA GLU A 176 0.31 -16.38 5.30
C GLU A 176 -0.70 -15.28 5.68
N GLY A 177 -0.65 -14.79 6.91
CA GLY A 177 -1.51 -13.69 7.37
C GLY A 177 -1.28 -12.40 6.58
N LEU A 178 -0.02 -12.01 6.36
CA LEU A 178 0.31 -10.80 5.59
C LEU A 178 -0.09 -10.93 4.12
N ARG A 179 0.05 -12.14 3.54
CA ARG A 179 -0.45 -12.44 2.18
C ARG A 179 -1.96 -12.30 2.09
N SER A 180 -2.68 -12.80 3.10
CA SER A 180 -4.14 -12.67 3.14
C SER A 180 -4.56 -11.19 3.21
N LEU A 181 -3.94 -10.41 4.10
CA LEU A 181 -4.25 -8.98 4.23
C LEU A 181 -3.97 -8.20 2.94
N LEU A 182 -2.82 -8.42 2.30
CA LEU A 182 -2.50 -7.75 1.03
C LEU A 182 -3.41 -8.21 -0.11
N LYS A 183 -3.83 -9.48 -0.11
CA LYS A 183 -4.80 -9.98 -1.07
C LYS A 183 -6.15 -9.28 -0.90
N THR A 184 -6.66 -9.18 0.33
CA THR A 184 -7.91 -8.46 0.61
C THR A 184 -7.79 -6.99 0.23
N LEU A 185 -6.67 -6.32 0.58
CA LEU A 185 -6.40 -4.95 0.14
C LEU A 185 -6.42 -4.81 -1.40
N TYR A 186 -5.82 -5.77 -2.11
CA TYR A 186 -5.82 -5.78 -3.58
C TYR A 186 -7.22 -5.96 -4.16
N MET A 187 -8.03 -6.86 -3.59
CA MET A 187 -9.44 -7.04 -3.99
C MET A 187 -10.23 -5.75 -3.76
N SER A 188 -9.94 -5.02 -2.67
CA SER A 188 -10.56 -3.73 -2.36
C SER A 188 -10.08 -2.54 -3.17
N LEU A 189 -8.93 -2.68 -3.85
CA LEU A 189 -8.31 -1.57 -4.57
C LEU A 189 -9.25 -0.97 -5.63
N GLY A 190 -10.01 -1.80 -6.36
CA GLY A 190 -10.94 -1.32 -7.39
C GLY A 190 -12.04 -0.40 -6.84
N ASN A 191 -12.63 -0.80 -5.72
CA ASN A 191 -13.70 -0.04 -5.07
C ASN A 191 -13.17 1.21 -4.36
N ILE A 192 -11.98 1.10 -3.75
CA ILE A 192 -11.25 2.25 -3.19
C ILE A 192 -10.93 3.27 -4.30
N LEU A 193 -10.39 2.83 -5.44
CA LEU A 193 -10.05 3.73 -6.55
C LEU A 193 -11.27 4.43 -7.14
N THR A 194 -12.40 3.72 -7.26
CA THR A 194 -13.65 4.32 -7.73
C THR A 194 -14.11 5.44 -6.80
N THR A 195 -14.09 5.19 -5.49
CA THR A 195 -14.50 6.19 -4.49
C THR A 195 -13.49 7.33 -4.38
N ALA A 196 -12.19 7.03 -4.49
CA ALA A 196 -11.11 8.01 -4.51
C ALA A 196 -11.16 8.90 -5.76
N SER A 197 -11.63 8.39 -6.90
CA SER A 197 -11.82 9.19 -8.11
C SER A 197 -12.90 10.27 -7.92
N LEU A 198 -13.99 9.92 -7.23
CA LEU A 198 -15.04 10.88 -6.84
C LEU A 198 -14.48 11.94 -5.88
N LEU A 199 -13.69 11.53 -4.88
CA LEU A 199 -13.02 12.46 -3.97
C LEU A 199 -12.10 13.43 -4.74
N THR A 200 -11.32 12.91 -5.68
CA THR A 200 -10.40 13.71 -6.51
C THR A 200 -11.15 14.73 -7.36
N LEU A 201 -12.31 14.35 -7.92
CA LEU A 201 -13.16 15.27 -8.68
C LEU A 201 -13.67 16.43 -7.81
N ILE A 202 -14.12 16.13 -6.58
CA ILE A 202 -14.56 17.17 -5.63
C ILE A 202 -13.37 18.05 -5.22
N LEU A 203 -12.23 17.46 -4.90
CA LEU A 203 -11.02 18.23 -4.58
C LEU A 203 -10.65 19.17 -5.74
N PHE A 204 -10.74 18.70 -6.98
CA PHE A 204 -10.47 19.53 -8.16
C PHE A 204 -11.43 20.74 -8.26
N THR A 205 -12.74 20.54 -8.10
CA THR A 205 -13.71 21.64 -8.18
C THR A 205 -13.49 22.66 -7.07
N PHE A 206 -13.27 22.21 -5.84
CA PHE A 206 -12.98 23.09 -4.70
C PHE A 206 -11.60 23.75 -4.80
N THR A 207 -10.62 23.12 -5.47
CA THR A 207 -9.30 23.72 -5.72
C THR A 207 -9.43 24.95 -6.62
N VAL A 208 -10.15 24.82 -7.74
CA VAL A 208 -10.36 25.96 -8.66
C VAL A 208 -11.17 27.07 -8.00
N ALA A 209 -12.22 26.71 -7.25
CA ALA A 209 -12.99 27.68 -6.48
C ALA A 209 -12.14 28.37 -5.40
N GLY A 210 -11.32 27.62 -4.65
CA GLY A 210 -10.45 28.14 -3.59
C GLY A 210 -9.41 29.11 -4.12
N MET A 211 -8.76 28.81 -5.26
CA MET A 211 -7.86 29.76 -5.91
C MET A 211 -8.57 31.06 -6.31
N THR A 212 -9.80 30.96 -6.83
CA THR A 212 -10.56 32.12 -7.28
C THR A 212 -11.02 32.98 -6.09
N LEU A 213 -11.34 32.36 -4.95
CA LEU A 213 -11.90 33.05 -3.79
C LEU A 213 -10.84 33.54 -2.81
N PHE A 214 -9.72 32.83 -2.68
CA PHE A 214 -8.72 33.03 -1.62
C PHE A 214 -7.30 33.22 -2.16
N GLY A 215 -7.10 33.25 -3.48
CA GLY A 215 -5.78 33.36 -4.10
C GLY A 215 -5.07 34.69 -3.88
N GLU A 216 -5.78 35.75 -3.49
CA GLU A 216 -5.21 37.07 -3.20
C GLU A 216 -4.97 37.31 -1.70
N ILE A 217 -5.30 36.33 -0.84
CA ILE A 217 -5.12 36.49 0.60
C ILE A 217 -3.63 36.52 0.95
N GLU A 218 -3.24 37.55 1.72
CA GLU A 218 -1.91 37.66 2.30
C GLU A 218 -1.69 36.56 3.36
N ILE A 219 -0.53 35.92 3.28
CA ILE A 219 -0.13 34.78 4.13
C ILE A 219 0.88 35.18 5.21
N GLU A 220 1.44 36.39 5.15
CA GLU A 220 2.46 36.83 6.10
C GLU A 220 1.85 37.05 7.49
N GLY A 221 2.47 36.47 8.52
CA GLY A 221 2.00 36.60 9.91
C GLY A 221 0.81 35.72 10.30
N LYS A 222 0.33 34.86 9.39
CA LYS A 222 -0.74 33.89 9.65
C LYS A 222 -0.20 32.56 10.21
N GLU A 223 -1.01 31.86 10.99
CA GLU A 223 -0.64 30.60 11.65
C GLU A 223 -0.97 29.39 10.75
N PHE A 224 -2.09 29.44 10.01
CA PHE A 224 -2.59 28.29 9.26
C PHE A 224 -2.37 28.38 7.74
N LEU A 225 -2.52 29.57 7.16
CA LEU A 225 -2.18 29.92 5.79
C LEU A 225 -0.69 30.25 5.72
N THR A 226 0.10 29.31 5.21
CA THR A 226 1.56 29.42 5.14
C THR A 226 2.05 29.32 3.69
N GLU A 227 3.35 29.47 3.46
CA GLU A 227 3.97 29.29 2.14
C GLU A 227 3.69 27.89 1.56
N ASP A 228 3.59 26.87 2.41
CA ASP A 228 3.32 25.48 2.01
C ASP A 228 1.81 25.13 2.00
N ALA A 229 0.96 25.98 2.55
CA ALA A 229 -0.49 25.75 2.68
C ALA A 229 -1.29 27.02 2.37
N ASN A 230 -1.52 27.29 1.08
CA ASN A 230 -2.25 28.46 0.60
C ASN A 230 -3.03 28.18 -0.70
N PHE A 231 -3.71 29.22 -1.19
CA PHE A 231 -4.55 29.17 -2.39
C PHE A 231 -3.95 29.89 -3.62
N HIS A 232 -2.65 30.21 -3.62
CA HIS A 232 -2.03 31.01 -4.69
C HIS A 232 -1.84 30.23 -6.00
N THR A 233 -1.57 28.92 -5.89
CA THR A 233 -1.37 28.05 -7.07
C THR A 233 -2.22 26.80 -6.96
N PHE A 234 -2.49 26.15 -8.11
CA PHE A 234 -3.32 24.95 -8.14
C PHE A 234 -2.75 23.83 -7.28
N TYR A 235 -1.44 23.60 -7.35
CA TYR A 235 -0.79 22.54 -6.57
C TYR A 235 -0.89 22.77 -5.06
N LEU A 236 -0.57 23.99 -4.60
CA LEU A 236 -0.65 24.34 -3.17
C LEU A 236 -2.10 24.33 -2.67
N SER A 237 -3.04 24.83 -3.46
CA SER A 237 -4.48 24.78 -3.15
C SER A 237 -4.98 23.34 -3.02
N MET A 238 -4.58 22.48 -3.95
CA MET A 238 -4.92 21.06 -3.94
C MET A 238 -4.33 20.35 -2.72
N MET A 239 -3.08 20.62 -2.36
CA MET A 239 -2.43 20.04 -1.18
C MET A 239 -3.06 20.56 0.13
N THR A 240 -3.42 21.84 0.17
CA THR A 240 -4.12 22.45 1.31
C THR A 240 -5.47 21.80 1.53
N LEU A 241 -6.26 21.62 0.46
CA LEU A 241 -7.54 20.92 0.52
C LEU A 241 -7.38 19.43 0.80
N TRP A 242 -6.35 18.76 0.25
CA TRP A 242 -6.03 17.36 0.57
C TRP A 242 -5.73 17.17 2.05
N ARG A 243 -4.93 18.06 2.65
CA ARG A 243 -4.69 18.06 4.10
C ARG A 243 -5.99 18.31 4.87
N ALA A 244 -6.75 19.34 4.51
CA ALA A 244 -8.01 19.64 5.17
C ALA A 244 -9.04 18.50 5.05
N CYS A 245 -8.95 17.70 4.00
CA CYS A 245 -9.84 16.58 3.74
C CYS A 245 -9.78 15.50 4.85
N THR A 246 -8.66 15.39 5.56
CA THR A 246 -8.48 14.47 6.70
C THR A 246 -9.11 15.00 7.98
N GLY A 247 -9.61 16.24 7.97
CA GLY A 247 -10.12 16.96 9.14
C GLY A 247 -9.05 17.73 9.90
N GLU A 248 -7.82 17.81 9.39
CA GLU A 248 -6.71 18.53 10.03
C GLU A 248 -6.72 20.02 9.70
N SER A 249 -6.69 20.87 10.75
CA SER A 249 -6.51 22.34 10.68
C SER A 249 -7.47 23.13 9.77
N TRP A 250 -8.50 22.51 9.21
CA TRP A 250 -9.42 23.17 8.25
C TRP A 250 -10.15 24.37 8.87
N ASN A 251 -10.42 24.33 10.17
CA ASN A 251 -11.10 25.43 10.88
C ASN A 251 -10.19 26.67 11.00
N GLY A 252 -8.90 26.49 11.26
CA GLY A 252 -7.92 27.56 11.32
C GLY A 252 -7.76 28.24 9.96
N ILE A 253 -7.63 27.43 8.91
CA ILE A 253 -7.59 27.94 7.52
C ILE A 253 -8.89 28.66 7.18
N MET A 254 -10.05 28.14 7.57
CA MET A 254 -11.34 28.81 7.37
C MET A 254 -11.40 30.16 8.07
N HIS A 255 -10.92 30.27 9.32
CA HIS A 255 -10.91 31.53 10.06
C HIS A 255 -10.03 32.58 9.39
N GLU A 256 -8.86 32.19 8.90
CA GLU A 256 -7.94 33.08 8.20
C GLU A 256 -8.36 33.41 6.76
N CYS A 257 -9.26 32.62 6.17
CA CYS A 257 -9.99 32.96 4.94
C CYS A 257 -11.20 33.87 5.22
N TYR A 258 -11.75 33.81 6.43
CA TYR A 258 -12.92 34.59 6.84
C TYR A 258 -12.54 36.00 7.27
N ASP A 259 -11.47 36.16 8.04
CA ASP A 259 -11.00 37.46 8.53
C ASP A 259 -9.60 37.74 7.95
N ASP A 260 -9.47 38.83 7.21
CA ASP A 260 -8.20 39.26 6.63
C ASP A 260 -7.28 39.93 7.65
N GLY A 261 -7.72 40.10 8.90
CA GLY A 261 -6.97 40.79 9.96
C GLY A 261 -7.05 42.32 9.86
N ASN A 262 -7.64 42.85 8.78
CA ASN A 262 -7.89 44.27 8.56
C ASN A 262 -9.36 44.65 8.86
N GLY A 263 -10.14 43.72 9.42
CA GLY A 263 -11.53 43.92 9.79
C GLY A 263 -12.53 43.67 8.66
N ASN A 264 -12.09 43.18 7.50
CA ASN A 264 -13.00 42.75 6.44
C ASN A 264 -13.34 41.27 6.65
N THR A 265 -14.64 40.98 6.75
CA THR A 265 -15.12 39.62 6.89
C THR A 265 -15.65 39.06 5.58
N ASN A 266 -15.21 37.87 5.21
CA ASN A 266 -15.61 37.16 4.01
C ASN A 266 -16.48 35.95 4.38
N LEU A 267 -17.80 36.16 4.47
CA LEU A 267 -18.77 35.10 4.75
C LEU A 267 -18.73 33.96 3.70
N VAL A 268 -18.18 34.20 2.51
CA VAL A 268 -18.00 33.17 1.48
C VAL A 268 -17.02 32.08 1.95
N ALA A 269 -16.08 32.40 2.85
CA ALA A 269 -15.20 31.41 3.48
C ALA A 269 -15.99 30.32 4.19
N ILE A 270 -16.99 30.70 4.98
CA ILE A 270 -17.84 29.73 5.71
C ILE A 270 -18.66 28.89 4.72
N ALA A 271 -19.22 29.54 3.69
CA ALA A 271 -20.00 28.87 2.65
C ALA A 271 -19.18 27.94 1.74
N PHE A 272 -17.86 28.15 1.66
CA PHE A 272 -16.93 27.25 0.97
C PHE A 272 -16.53 26.07 1.86
N TRP A 273 -16.07 26.35 3.08
CA TRP A 273 -15.45 25.35 3.95
C TRP A 273 -16.44 24.36 4.58
N LEU A 274 -17.64 24.81 4.97
CA LEU A 274 -18.63 23.90 5.57
C LEU A 274 -19.13 22.83 4.60
N PRO A 275 -19.55 23.15 3.35
CA PRO A 275 -19.90 22.11 2.38
C PRO A 275 -18.71 21.25 1.98
N PHE A 276 -17.52 21.83 1.82
CA PHE A 276 -16.29 21.07 1.55
C PHE A 276 -16.06 19.98 2.60
N GLN A 277 -16.10 20.35 3.88
CA GLN A 277 -15.87 19.43 4.98
C GLN A 277 -16.97 18.36 5.07
N LEU A 278 -18.23 18.76 4.83
CA LEU A 278 -19.37 17.83 4.83
C LEU A 278 -19.26 16.78 3.72
N PHE A 279 -19.00 17.20 2.48
CA PHE A 279 -18.86 16.29 1.34
C PHE A 279 -17.67 15.36 1.52
N THR A 280 -16.53 15.88 1.97
CA THR A 280 -15.34 15.08 2.18
C THR A 280 -15.55 14.06 3.29
N PHE A 281 -16.11 14.46 4.43
CA PHE A 281 -16.42 13.54 5.53
C PHE A 281 -17.38 12.43 5.08
N PHE A 282 -18.43 12.79 4.32
CA PHE A 282 -19.37 11.81 3.77
C PHE A 282 -18.69 10.80 2.85
N ILE A 283 -17.81 11.25 1.95
CA ILE A 283 -17.06 10.36 1.06
C ILE A 283 -16.09 9.48 1.84
N PHE A 284 -15.36 10.03 2.81
CA PHE A 284 -14.42 9.27 3.63
C PHE A 284 -15.13 8.16 4.41
N MET A 285 -16.32 8.46 4.97
CA MET A 285 -17.18 7.47 5.59
C MET A 285 -17.63 6.38 4.60
N ASN A 286 -17.97 6.73 3.36
CA ASN A 286 -18.33 5.76 2.33
C ASN A 286 -17.14 4.86 1.94
N VAL A 287 -15.92 5.38 1.85
CA VAL A 287 -14.70 4.56 1.65
C VAL A 287 -14.52 3.58 2.80
N PHE A 288 -14.63 4.05 4.05
CA PHE A 288 -14.47 3.22 5.24
C PHE A 288 -15.49 2.08 5.28
N ILE A 289 -16.76 2.38 4.99
CA ILE A 289 -17.83 1.38 4.94
C ILE A 289 -17.60 0.37 3.80
N ALA A 290 -17.18 0.83 2.62
CA ALA A 290 -16.86 -0.06 1.50
C ALA A 290 -15.74 -1.05 1.86
N VAL A 291 -14.66 -0.58 2.47
CA VAL A 291 -13.53 -1.43 2.89
C VAL A 291 -13.95 -2.42 3.97
N ILE A 292 -14.70 -1.98 4.97
CA ILE A 292 -15.20 -2.88 6.03
C ILE A 292 -16.11 -3.95 5.44
N TYR A 293 -17.03 -3.56 4.56
CA TYR A 293 -17.97 -4.46 3.93
C TYR A 293 -17.27 -5.58 3.15
N GLU A 294 -16.23 -5.24 2.39
CA GLU A 294 -15.46 -6.22 1.63
C GLU A 294 -14.66 -7.16 2.52
N ASN A 295 -14.05 -6.63 3.59
CA ASN A 295 -13.38 -7.47 4.59
C ASN A 295 -14.36 -8.48 5.23
N PHE A 296 -15.61 -8.07 5.51
CA PHE A 296 -16.61 -8.98 6.08
C PHE A 296 -17.12 -10.03 5.09
N ASN A 297 -17.21 -9.69 3.79
CA ASN A 297 -17.58 -10.64 2.75
C ASN A 297 -16.47 -11.67 2.46
N ASP A 298 -15.20 -11.29 2.59
CA ASP A 298 -14.06 -12.19 2.37
C ASP A 298 -13.88 -13.22 3.50
N ILE A 299 -14.43 -12.94 4.70
CA ILE A 299 -14.37 -13.84 5.87
C ILE A 299 -15.51 -14.88 5.87
N GLN A 300 -16.52 -14.75 5.01
CA GLN A 300 -17.63 -15.70 4.84
C GLN A 300 -17.47 -16.62 3.62
#